data_AF-A0A940D480-F1
#
_entry.id   AF-A0A940D480-F1
#
_cell.length_a   1.000
_cell.length_b   1.000
_cell.length_c   1.000
_cell.angle_alpha   90.00
_cell.angle_beta   90.00
_cell.angle_gamma   90.00
#
_symmetry.space_group_name_H-M   'P 1'
#
loop_
_entity.id
_entity.type
_entity.pdbx_description
1 polymer ?
#
loop_
_entity_poly.entity_id
_entity_poly.type
_entity_poly.pdbx_seq_one_letter_code
_entity_poly.pdbx_strand_id
1 'polypeptide(L)'
;MLIRRGIEPGKGGWALPGGFIEMNESPKSAILREVYEETNLKGKEAKLFDVIHYNSVFYSSILIISYEVLISDFEPARPGDDAIEVRFFNFDDRPKLIFKPHEDLLRKWLKGEY
;
A
#
# COMPACT_ATOMS: atom_id res chain seq x y z
N MET A 1 -5.73 1.49 -6.82
CA MET A 1 -6.57 1.24 -5.62
C MET A 1 -5.92 1.92 -4.44
N LEU A 2 -6.69 2.56 -3.57
CA LEU A 2 -6.20 3.18 -2.34
C LEU A 2 -7.07 2.76 -1.15
N ILE A 3 -6.50 2.83 0.04
CA ILE A 3 -7.21 2.67 1.30
C ILE A 3 -7.26 3.98 2.07
N ARG A 4 -8.30 4.17 2.87
CA ARG A 4 -8.39 5.24 3.85
C ARG A 4 -8.14 4.69 5.24
N ARG A 5 -7.15 5.23 5.93
CA ARG A 5 -6.69 4.70 7.23
C ARG A 5 -7.68 5.01 8.36
N GLY A 6 -7.94 4.03 9.21
CA GLY A 6 -8.75 4.12 10.43
C GLY A 6 -7.95 4.44 11.70
N ILE A 7 -6.63 4.28 11.64
CA ILE A 7 -5.70 4.41 12.77
C ILE A 7 -4.58 5.43 12.53
N GLU A 8 -3.90 5.82 13.61
CA GLU A 8 -2.67 6.61 13.54
C GLU A 8 -1.45 5.74 13.22
N PRO A 9 -0.38 6.30 12.62
CA PRO A 9 -0.31 7.66 12.06
C PRO A 9 -1.14 7.81 10.78
N GLY A 10 -1.66 9.01 10.53
CA GLY A 10 -2.30 9.36 9.25
C GLY A 10 -3.77 8.94 9.15
N LYS A 11 -4.47 8.86 10.30
CA LYS A 11 -5.89 8.53 10.38
C LYS A 11 -6.72 9.45 9.48
N GLY A 12 -7.66 8.86 8.74
CA GLY A 12 -8.54 9.55 7.81
C GLY A 12 -7.89 9.92 6.47
N GLY A 13 -6.56 9.75 6.33
CA GLY A 13 -5.82 9.98 5.09
C GLY A 13 -5.86 8.78 4.13
N TRP A 14 -5.64 9.05 2.85
CA TRP A 14 -5.54 8.02 1.81
C TRP A 14 -4.10 7.54 1.64
N ALA A 15 -3.91 6.25 1.46
CA ALA A 15 -2.60 5.61 1.28
C ALA A 15 -2.66 4.43 0.30
N LEU A 16 -1.49 3.99 -0.17
CA LEU A 16 -1.33 2.66 -0.74
C LEU A 16 -1.54 1.62 0.37
N PRO A 17 -2.10 0.44 0.05
CA PRO A 17 -2.14 -0.68 0.99
C PRO A 17 -0.74 -1.09 1.44
N GLY A 18 -0.61 -1.52 2.69
CA GLY A 18 0.63 -2.07 3.22
C GLY A 18 0.82 -1.81 4.71
N GLY A 19 1.68 -2.65 5.29
CA GLY A 19 2.05 -2.61 6.70
C GLY A 19 3.46 -3.12 6.93
N PHE A 20 3.75 -3.51 8.17
CA PHE A 20 5.06 -4.01 8.56
C PHE A 20 5.19 -5.50 8.25
N ILE A 21 6.43 -5.94 7.99
CA ILE A 21 6.76 -7.36 7.86
C ILE A 21 6.77 -7.97 9.26
N GLU A 22 6.02 -9.06 9.44
CA GLU A 22 5.96 -9.83 10.68
C GLU A 22 7.08 -10.87 10.79
N MET A 23 7.20 -11.48 11.97
CA MET A 23 8.13 -12.58 12.18
C MET A 23 7.74 -13.79 11.32
N ASN A 24 8.73 -14.42 10.68
CA ASN A 24 8.58 -15.66 9.90
C ASN A 24 7.81 -15.51 8.57
N GLU A 25 7.66 -14.30 8.04
CA GLU A 25 7.16 -14.09 6.68
C GLU A 25 8.20 -13.44 5.76
N SER A 26 8.06 -13.66 4.45
CA SER A 26 8.85 -12.94 3.44
C SER A 26 8.22 -11.58 3.13
N PRO A 27 8.98 -10.58 2.64
CA PRO A 27 8.39 -9.30 2.21
C PRO A 27 7.27 -9.47 1.16
N LYS A 28 7.40 -10.48 0.30
CA LYS A 28 6.37 -10.84 -0.69
C LYS A 28 5.11 -11.42 -0.04
N SER A 29 5.27 -12.24 1.01
CA SER A 29 4.16 -12.79 1.77
C SER A 29 3.44 -11.68 2.54
N ALA A 30 4.21 -10.78 3.17
CA ALA A 30 3.69 -9.63 3.91
C ALA A 30 2.77 -8.77 3.05
N ILE A 31 3.22 -8.33 1.86
CA ILE A 31 2.37 -7.47 1.02
C ILE A 31 1.10 -8.18 0.52
N LEU A 32 1.14 -9.49 0.27
CA LEU A 32 -0.05 -10.25 -0.11
C LEU A 32 -1.03 -10.40 1.05
N ARG A 33 -0.53 -10.56 2.28
CA ARG A 33 -1.32 -10.56 3.52
C ARG A 33 -1.96 -9.19 3.75
N GLU A 34 -1.17 -8.12 3.77
CA GLU A 34 -1.63 -6.74 4.00
C GLU A 34 -2.70 -6.32 3.00
N VAL A 35 -2.50 -6.60 1.70
CA VAL A 35 -3.52 -6.34 0.68
C VAL A 35 -4.83 -7.07 1.01
N TYR A 36 -4.76 -8.32 1.45
CA TYR A 36 -5.94 -9.08 1.81
C TYR A 36 -6.61 -8.55 3.10
N GLU A 37 -5.84 -8.24 4.13
CA GLU A 37 -6.34 -7.72 5.41
C GLU A 37 -7.04 -6.37 5.26
N GLU A 38 -6.45 -5.44 4.51
CA GLU A 38 -6.97 -4.08 4.37
C GLU A 38 -8.08 -3.97 3.31
N THR A 39 -8.12 -4.88 2.33
CA THR A 39 -9.01 -4.73 1.14
C THR A 39 -9.91 -5.92 0.84
N ASN A 40 -9.71 -7.04 1.51
CA ASN A 40 -10.37 -8.32 1.27
C ASN A 40 -10.12 -8.90 -0.15
N LEU A 41 -9.10 -8.37 -0.86
CA LEU A 41 -8.73 -8.81 -2.20
C LEU A 41 -7.54 -9.75 -2.17
N LYS A 42 -7.56 -10.76 -3.04
CA LYS A 42 -6.47 -11.74 -3.14
C LYS A 42 -5.52 -11.38 -4.28
N GLY A 43 -4.30 -11.01 -3.92
CA GLY A 43 -3.21 -10.87 -4.87
C GLY A 43 -2.81 -12.22 -5.46
N LYS A 44 -2.77 -12.31 -6.79
CA LYS A 44 -2.34 -13.50 -7.53
C LYS A 44 -0.82 -13.53 -7.68
N GLU A 45 -0.23 -12.38 -7.96
CA GLU A 45 1.21 -12.22 -8.14
C GLU A 45 1.66 -10.92 -7.49
N ALA A 46 2.89 -10.92 -6.98
CA ALA A 46 3.55 -9.75 -6.43
C ALA A 46 4.97 -9.68 -7.01
N LYS A 47 5.27 -8.58 -7.70
CA LYS A 47 6.57 -8.29 -8.32
C LYS A 47 7.21 -7.13 -7.57
N LEU A 48 8.46 -7.30 -7.14
CA LEU A 48 9.20 -6.23 -6.47
C LEU A 48 9.30 -5.04 -7.42
N PHE A 49 8.88 -3.88 -6.94
CA PHE A 49 8.96 -2.62 -7.67
C PHE A 49 10.21 -1.85 -7.25
N ASP A 50 10.33 -1.52 -5.96
CA ASP A 50 11.46 -0.73 -5.46
C ASP A 50 11.70 -0.97 -3.95
N VAL A 51 12.91 -0.64 -3.50
CA VAL A 51 13.31 -0.65 -2.09
C VAL A 51 13.93 0.71 -1.76
N ILE A 52 13.23 1.49 -0.94
CA ILE A 52 13.67 2.83 -0.56
C ILE A 52 13.89 2.95 0.94
N HIS A 53 14.89 3.74 1.31
CA HIS A 53 15.03 4.23 2.68
C HIS A 53 14.21 5.51 2.86
N TYR A 54 13.52 5.64 3.98
CA TYR A 54 12.77 6.84 4.33
C TYR A 54 12.98 7.21 5.79
N ASN A 55 13.29 8.49 6.03
CA ASN A 55 13.36 9.05 7.37
C ASN A 55 11.95 9.44 7.83
N SER A 56 11.27 8.53 8.54
CA SER A 56 9.95 8.72 9.10
C SER A 56 10.01 9.54 10.39
N VAL A 57 9.10 10.50 10.53
CA VAL A 57 8.91 11.25 11.79
C VAL A 57 8.44 10.32 12.92
N PHE A 58 7.75 9.23 12.59
CA PHE A 58 7.17 8.30 13.57
C PHE A 58 8.10 7.13 13.93
N TYR A 59 8.95 6.73 12.99
CA TYR A 59 9.74 5.49 13.10
C TYR A 59 11.25 5.71 12.89
N SER A 60 11.70 6.96 12.81
CA SER A 60 13.08 7.34 12.47
C SER A 60 13.51 6.81 11.10
N SER A 61 14.09 5.62 11.02
CA SER A 61 14.62 5.05 9.77
C SER A 61 13.82 3.82 9.37
N ILE A 62 13.11 3.88 8.24
CA ILE A 62 12.35 2.74 7.70
C ILE A 62 12.83 2.36 6.31
N LEU A 63 12.79 1.06 6.02
CA LEU A 63 12.93 0.52 4.68
C LEU A 63 11.53 0.23 4.15
N ILE A 64 11.19 0.79 2.99
CA ILE A 64 9.91 0.54 2.33
C ILE A 64 10.20 -0.35 1.13
N ILE A 65 9.64 -1.56 1.16
CA ILE A 65 9.72 -2.54 0.08
C ILE A 65 8.37 -2.52 -0.63
N SER A 66 8.37 -2.05 -1.88
CA SER A 66 7.15 -1.83 -2.64
C SER A 66 6.97 -2.91 -3.71
N TYR A 67 5.73 -3.30 -3.95
CA TYR A 67 5.38 -4.34 -4.92
C TYR A 67 4.25 -3.87 -5.84
N GLU A 68 4.32 -4.32 -7.09
CA GLU A 68 3.16 -4.37 -7.97
C GLU A 68 2.41 -5.67 -7.70
N VAL A 69 1.14 -5.57 -7.29
CA VAL A 69 0.29 -6.73 -6.99
C VAL A 69 -0.78 -6.89 -8.06
N LEU A 70 -0.79 -8.04 -8.72
CA LEU A 70 -1.82 -8.39 -9.69
C LEU A 70 -3.04 -8.97 -8.97
N ILE A 71 -4.19 -8.33 -9.13
CA ILE A 71 -5.48 -8.80 -8.61
C ILE A 71 -6.37 -9.16 -9.80
N SER A 72 -6.91 -10.38 -9.81
CA SER A 72 -7.74 -10.89 -10.92
C SER A 72 -9.24 -10.72 -10.68
N ASP A 73 -9.65 -10.60 -9.43
CA ASP A 73 -11.04 -10.36 -9.02
C ASP A 73 -11.05 -9.29 -7.93
N PHE A 74 -11.78 -8.20 -8.21
CA PHE A 74 -11.92 -7.06 -7.32
C PHE A 74 -13.19 -7.15 -6.46
N GLU A 75 -13.94 -8.25 -6.52
CA GLU A 75 -15.19 -8.41 -5.79
C GLU A 75 -15.14 -9.51 -4.71
N PRO A 76 -15.56 -9.23 -3.46
CA PRO A 76 -15.92 -7.91 -2.94
C PRO A 76 -14.69 -7.17 -2.38
N ALA A 77 -14.31 -6.03 -2.97
CA ALA A 77 -13.40 -5.07 -2.34
C ALA A 77 -14.11 -4.42 -1.15
N ARG A 78 -13.59 -4.64 0.06
CA ARG A 78 -14.16 -4.08 1.30
C ARG A 78 -13.02 -3.71 2.26
N PRO A 79 -13.17 -2.59 3.00
CA PRO A 79 -12.21 -2.28 4.03
C PRO A 79 -12.17 -3.40 5.08
N GLY A 80 -10.96 -3.73 5.52
CA GLY A 80 -10.71 -4.62 6.65
C GLY A 80 -9.60 -4.07 7.53
N ASP A 81 -9.44 -4.70 8.70
CA ASP A 81 -8.48 -4.35 9.73
C ASP A 81 -8.43 -2.83 10.01
N ASP A 82 -7.32 -2.19 9.66
CA ASP A 82 -7.05 -0.78 9.89
C ASP A 82 -7.54 0.16 8.77
N ALA A 83 -8.12 -0.37 7.70
CA ALA A 83 -8.76 0.42 6.65
C ALA A 83 -10.24 0.69 6.99
N ILE A 84 -10.69 1.93 6.77
CA ILE A 84 -12.12 2.32 6.90
C ILE A 84 -12.81 2.50 5.56
N GLU A 85 -12.04 2.57 4.47
CA GLU A 85 -12.56 2.69 3.11
C GLU A 85 -11.56 2.10 2.12
N VAL A 86 -12.05 1.44 1.07
CA VAL A 86 -11.27 0.97 -0.08
C VAL A 86 -11.93 1.53 -1.32
N ARG A 87 -11.15 2.19 -2.19
CA ARG A 87 -11.69 2.76 -3.42
C ARG A 87 -10.71 2.68 -4.58
N PHE A 88 -11.27 2.53 -5.77
CA PHE A 88 -10.56 2.66 -7.04
C PHE A 88 -10.68 4.10 -7.53
N PHE A 89 -9.55 4.71 -7.85
CA PHE A 89 -9.47 6.06 -8.36
C PHE A 89 -8.84 6.05 -9.73
N ASN A 90 -9.29 6.95 -10.60
CA ASN A 90 -8.53 7.31 -11.79
C ASN A 90 -7.24 8.00 -11.36
N PHE A 91 -6.19 7.85 -12.15
CA PHE A 91 -4.87 8.35 -11.77
C PHE A 91 -4.87 9.88 -11.55
N ASP A 92 -5.50 10.61 -12.47
CA ASP A 92 -5.57 12.08 -12.43
C ASP A 92 -6.63 12.62 -11.45
N ASP A 93 -7.53 11.75 -10.99
CA ASP A 93 -8.64 12.09 -10.09
C ASP A 93 -8.61 11.21 -8.85
N ARG A 94 -7.54 11.40 -8.06
CA ARG A 94 -7.33 10.72 -6.79
C ARG A 94 -6.97 11.73 -5.69
N PRO A 95 -7.24 11.41 -4.42
CA PRO A 95 -6.73 12.18 -3.32
C PRO A 95 -5.20 12.13 -3.25
N LYS A 96 -4.61 13.18 -2.66
CA LYS A 96 -3.20 13.18 -2.29
C LYS A 96 -2.95 12.10 -1.23
N LEU A 97 -1.86 11.35 -1.37
CA LEU A 97 -1.50 10.34 -0.38
C LEU A 97 -0.92 11.00 0.88
N ILE A 98 -1.30 10.49 2.04
CA ILE A 98 -0.93 11.05 3.34
C ILE A 98 0.58 10.88 3.62
N PHE A 99 1.17 9.81 3.11
CA PHE A 99 2.60 9.55 3.23
C PHE A 99 3.33 9.95 1.94
N LYS A 100 4.31 10.86 2.07
CA LYS A 100 5.19 11.26 0.98
C LYS A 100 5.83 10.10 0.21
N PRO A 101 6.40 9.05 0.85
CA PRO A 101 7.00 7.95 0.09
C PRO A 101 5.98 7.21 -0.78
N HIS A 102 4.71 7.12 -0.37
CA HIS A 102 3.67 6.51 -1.20
C HIS A 102 3.41 7.34 -2.48
N GLU A 103 3.38 8.67 -2.34
CA GLU A 103 3.21 9.58 -3.47
C GLU A 103 4.42 9.52 -4.42
N ASP A 104 5.63 9.45 -3.88
CA ASP A 104 6.88 9.37 -4.65
C ASP A 104 6.98 8.03 -5.42
N LEU A 105 6.68 6.90 -4.75
CA LEU A 105 6.66 5.57 -5.36
C LEU A 105 5.60 5.48 -6.48
N LEU A 106 4.39 6.00 -6.23
CA LEU A 106 3.34 6.02 -7.24
C LEU A 106 3.76 6.85 -8.47
N ARG A 107 4.42 7.99 -8.26
CA ARG A 107 4.96 8.82 -9.35
C ARG A 107 6.06 8.10 -10.14
N LYS A 108 6.97 7.41 -9.44
CA LYS A 108 8.04 6.60 -10.06
C LYS A 108 7.43 5.50 -10.94
N TRP A 109 6.43 4.79 -10.42
CA TRP A 109 5.72 3.72 -11.13
C TRP A 109 5.11 4.19 -12.45
N LEU A 110 4.44 5.34 -12.46
CA LEU A 110 3.78 5.87 -13.66
C LEU A 110 4.73 6.30 -14.76
N LYS A 111 5.95 6.70 -14.38
CA LYS A 111 6.98 7.06 -15.34
C LYS A 111 7.68 5.83 -15.92
N GLY A 112 7.41 4.63 -15.39
CA GLY A 112 8.12 3.41 -15.77
C GLY A 112 9.59 3.45 -15.38
N GLU A 113 9.94 4.21 -14.33
CA GLU A 113 11.28 4.23 -13.77
C GLU A 113 11.43 2.98 -12.89
N TYR A 114 12.10 1.94 -13.40
CA TYR A 114 12.40 0.70 -12.67
C TYR A 114 13.85 0.71 -12.21
#